data_AF-A0AAW6T8R4-F1
#
_entry.id   AF-A0AAW6T8R4-F1
#
_cell.length_a   1.000
_cell.length_b   1.000
_cell.length_c   1.000
_cell.angle_alpha   90.00
_cell.angle_beta   90.00
_cell.angle_gamma   90.00
#
_symmetry.space_group_name_H-M   'P 1'
#
loop_
_entity.id
_entity.type
_entity.pdbx_description
1 polymer ?
#
loop_
_entity_poly.entity_id
_entity_poly.type
_entity_poly.pdbx_seq_one_letter_code
_entity_poly.pdbx_strand_id
1 'polypeptide(L)'
;MSTLRNPVGPQPPSVYWRRRIMVLLGLIAVIVVVVLIVVRPGAAEGETRDKGDSSTVADTPAADGSGSGAGGSVDDGGAAAPAGDGELSACKPGTIAVEAVTDKTSYQPGEPVLVTMTVTNTGTAACLLNAGTDVMEFLITSGAEKYWSSKDCQTDAAPAEVRIEPAQAISTAPLTWDRTRSTPETCDTERPAVPAGGASYHLSVKLGDLEAASSRQFMLY
;
A
#
# COMPACT_ATOMS: atom_id res chain seq x y z
N MET A 1 50.00 17.73 5.92
CA MET A 1 48.85 17.17 5.18
C MET A 1 48.61 15.75 5.65
N SER A 2 47.47 15.48 6.33
CA SER A 2 46.84 14.15 6.48
C SER A 2 45.67 14.23 7.48
N THR A 3 44.64 15.00 7.11
CA THR A 3 43.43 15.26 7.90
C THR A 3 42.24 14.35 7.52
N LEU A 4 42.50 13.24 6.81
CA LEU A 4 41.45 12.36 6.26
C LEU A 4 41.17 11.09 7.11
N ARG A 5 41.80 10.91 8.27
CA ARG A 5 41.78 9.63 9.00
C ARG A 5 41.16 9.62 10.40
N ASN A 6 40.69 10.76 10.95
CA ASN A 6 40.02 10.78 12.25
C ASN A 6 38.61 11.39 12.14
N PRO A 7 37.54 10.57 12.18
CA PRO A 7 36.18 11.07 12.29
C PRO A 7 35.91 11.58 13.71
N VAL A 8 35.43 12.83 13.82
CA VAL A 8 34.94 13.42 15.08
C VAL A 8 33.47 13.05 15.26
N GLY A 9 33.18 12.19 16.25
CA GLY A 9 31.83 11.81 16.65
C GLY A 9 31.84 10.77 17.78
N PRO A 10 30.82 10.72 18.65
CA PRO A 10 30.82 9.94 19.90
C PRO A 10 30.61 8.42 19.73
N GLN A 11 30.76 7.88 18.51
CA GLN A 11 30.55 6.45 18.26
C GLN A 11 31.87 5.71 18.01
N PRO A 12 31.98 4.44 18.45
CA PRO A 12 33.20 3.67 18.31
C PRO A 12 33.61 3.53 16.83
N PRO A 13 34.90 3.71 16.48
CA PRO A 13 35.39 3.81 15.10
C PRO A 13 35.14 2.55 14.24
N SER A 14 34.86 1.42 14.89
CA SER A 14 34.52 0.14 14.24
C SER A 14 33.17 0.17 13.52
N VAL A 15 32.17 0.91 14.01
CA VAL A 15 30.83 0.97 13.40
C VAL A 15 30.85 1.81 12.13
N TYR A 16 31.59 2.92 12.15
CA TYR A 16 31.80 3.77 10.98
C TYR A 16 32.52 3.02 9.85
N TRP A 17 33.59 2.28 10.17
CA TRP A 17 34.31 1.47 9.18
C TRP A 17 33.48 0.31 8.64
N ARG A 18 32.67 -0.36 9.46
CA ARG A 18 31.77 -1.43 9.00
C ARG A 18 30.70 -0.92 8.03
N ARG A 19 30.06 0.22 8.34
CA ARG A 19 29.08 0.84 7.42
C ARG A 19 29.73 1.27 6.10
N ARG A 20 30.94 1.83 6.16
CA ARG A 20 31.66 2.27 4.95
C ARG A 20 32.16 1.12 4.08
N ILE A 21 32.57 -0.01 4.69
CA ILE A 21 32.89 -1.25 3.97
C ILE A 21 31.64 -1.83 3.28
N MET A 22 30.50 -1.87 3.98
CA MET A 22 29.24 -2.38 3.41
C MET A 22 28.77 -1.55 2.22
N VAL A 23 28.86 -0.21 2.31
CA VAL A 23 28.52 0.69 1.20
C VAL A 23 29.46 0.48 0.00
N LEU A 24 30.77 0.33 0.23
CA LEU A 24 31.73 0.07 -0.84
C LEU A 24 31.49 -1.30 -1.52
N LEU A 25 31.21 -2.35 -0.75
CA LEU A 25 30.88 -3.68 -1.29
C LEU A 25 29.59 -3.66 -2.11
N GLY A 26 28.55 -2.97 -1.62
CA GLY A 26 27.30 -2.78 -2.36
C GLY A 26 27.51 -2.04 -3.68
N LEU A 27 28.30 -0.96 -3.66
CA LEU A 27 28.65 -0.20 -4.86
C LEU A 27 29.39 -1.08 -5.89
N ILE A 28 30.37 -1.88 -5.44
CA ILE A 28 31.12 -2.80 -6.31
C ILE A 28 30.19 -3.85 -6.93
N ALA A 29 29.29 -4.44 -6.15
CA ALA A 29 28.33 -5.43 -6.64
C ALA A 29 27.42 -4.83 -7.74
N VAL A 30 26.92 -3.61 -7.54
CA VAL A 30 26.10 -2.90 -8.53
C VAL A 30 26.90 -2.64 -9.82
N ILE A 31 28.16 -2.21 -9.70
CA ILE A 31 29.04 -1.98 -10.86
C ILE A 31 29.25 -3.29 -11.64
N VAL A 32 29.49 -4.42 -10.96
CA VAL A 32 29.66 -5.73 -11.60
C VAL A 32 28.39 -6.14 -12.35
N VAL A 33 27.21 -5.98 -11.76
CA VAL A 33 25.93 -6.30 -12.42
C VAL A 33 25.72 -5.44 -13.66
N VAL A 34 25.98 -4.14 -13.58
CA VAL A 34 25.87 -3.23 -14.73
C VAL A 34 26.84 -3.63 -15.84
N VAL A 35 28.08 -3.98 -15.50
CA VAL A 35 29.08 -4.46 -16.48
C VAL A 35 28.63 -5.77 -17.13
N LEU A 36 28.06 -6.72 -16.39
CA LEU A 36 27.55 -7.98 -16.94
C LEU A 36 26.33 -7.79 -17.87
N ILE A 37 25.52 -6.75 -17.64
CA ILE A 37 24.39 -6.40 -18.51
C ILE A 37 24.87 -5.72 -19.80
N VAL A 38 25.85 -4.80 -19.69
CA VAL A 38 26.37 -4.04 -20.83
C VAL A 38 27.31 -4.87 -21.70
N VAL A 39 28.09 -5.76 -21.09
CA VAL A 39 29.03 -6.66 -21.76
C VAL A 39 28.40 -8.05 -21.86
N ARG A 40 27.30 -8.20 -22.60
CA ARG A 40 26.82 -9.54 -22.99
C ARG A 40 27.71 -10.08 -24.13
N PRO A 41 28.46 -11.19 -23.94
CA PRO A 41 28.91 -11.99 -25.06
C PRO A 41 27.69 -12.78 -25.57
N GLY A 42 27.32 -12.55 -26.82
CA GLY A 42 26.24 -13.29 -27.47
C GLY A 42 26.54 -14.80 -27.51
N ALA A 43 25.56 -15.60 -27.08
CA ALA A 43 25.42 -16.97 -27.51
C ALA A 43 23.96 -17.14 -27.94
N ALA A 44 23.80 -17.31 -29.24
CA ALA A 44 22.57 -17.61 -29.95
C ALA A 44 22.52 -19.11 -30.23
N GLU A 45 21.31 -19.67 -30.26
CA GLU A 45 20.83 -20.85 -31.00
C GLU A 45 19.30 -20.78 -30.81
N GLY A 46 18.46 -20.49 -31.83
CA GLY A 46 18.28 -21.22 -33.09
C GLY A 46 17.32 -22.39 -32.82
N GLU A 47 16.25 -22.72 -33.55
CA GLU A 47 15.68 -22.36 -34.85
C GLU A 47 14.31 -23.09 -34.89
N THR A 48 13.23 -22.61 -35.51
CA THR A 48 12.72 -23.02 -36.84
C THR A 48 11.33 -22.37 -37.01
N ARG A 49 11.08 -21.55 -38.05
CA ARG A 49 10.53 -21.87 -39.40
C ARG A 49 9.21 -22.68 -39.33
N ASP A 50 8.15 -22.33 -40.06
CA ASP A 50 8.13 -22.12 -41.50
C ASP A 50 6.82 -21.41 -41.98
N LYS A 51 6.96 -20.70 -43.12
CA LYS A 51 6.06 -20.36 -44.26
C LYS A 51 4.55 -20.61 -44.15
N GLY A 52 3.67 -19.89 -44.84
CA GLY A 52 3.66 -18.99 -46.00
C GLY A 52 2.18 -18.59 -46.18
N ASP A 53 1.66 -17.89 -47.17
CA ASP A 53 2.10 -17.32 -48.44
C ASP A 53 1.02 -16.28 -48.82
N SER A 54 1.36 -15.38 -49.73
CA SER A 54 0.55 -14.28 -50.24
C SER A 54 -0.69 -14.73 -51.03
N SER A 55 -1.71 -13.87 -51.11
CA SER A 55 -2.14 -13.26 -52.40
C SER A 55 -3.26 -12.22 -52.23
N THR A 56 -3.09 -11.13 -53.00
CA THR A 56 -3.98 -10.02 -53.41
C THR A 56 -5.22 -10.51 -54.22
N VAL A 57 -6.31 -9.79 -54.55
CA VAL A 57 -6.56 -8.45 -55.16
C VAL A 57 -8.09 -8.14 -55.09
N ALA A 58 -8.50 -6.85 -55.01
CA ALA A 58 -9.72 -6.10 -55.47
C ALA A 58 -11.14 -6.73 -55.45
N ASP A 59 -12.29 -6.03 -55.41
CA ASP A 59 -12.72 -4.74 -55.96
C ASP A 59 -14.03 -4.25 -55.28
N THR A 60 -14.37 -2.96 -55.46
CA THR A 60 -15.61 -2.22 -55.07
C THR A 60 -16.67 -2.41 -56.21
N PRO A 61 -17.97 -1.97 -56.23
CA PRO A 61 -18.58 -0.82 -55.53
C PRO A 61 -20.10 -0.82 -55.13
N ALA A 62 -20.42 0.17 -54.27
CA ALA A 62 -21.52 1.17 -54.26
C ALA A 62 -23.04 0.87 -54.06
N ALA A 63 -23.63 1.85 -53.36
CA ALA A 63 -25.00 2.41 -53.39
C ALA A 63 -26.10 1.74 -52.53
N ASP A 64 -27.07 2.43 -51.91
CA ASP A 64 -27.35 3.82 -51.47
C ASP A 64 -28.71 3.71 -50.72
N GLY A 65 -29.07 4.60 -49.80
CA GLY A 65 -30.38 4.48 -49.11
C GLY A 65 -30.62 5.33 -47.88
N SER A 66 -30.71 6.64 -48.09
CA SER A 66 -31.16 7.71 -47.20
C SER A 66 -32.47 7.46 -46.43
N GLY A 67 -32.58 8.06 -45.22
CA GLY A 67 -33.82 8.16 -44.45
C GLY A 67 -33.71 9.07 -43.22
N SER A 68 -33.88 10.37 -43.43
CA SER A 68 -33.93 11.46 -42.44
C SER A 68 -35.24 11.48 -41.64
N GLY A 69 -35.19 11.95 -40.38
CA GLY A 69 -36.38 12.28 -39.59
C GLY A 69 -36.04 12.85 -38.20
N ALA A 70 -36.15 14.17 -38.07
CA ALA A 70 -35.84 14.98 -36.89
C ALA A 70 -37.06 15.28 -35.99
N GLY A 71 -36.78 15.72 -34.75
CA GLY A 71 -37.69 16.38 -33.78
C GLY A 71 -37.39 15.89 -32.35
N GLY A 72 -36.72 16.63 -31.46
CA GLY A 72 -37.16 17.86 -30.76
C GLY A 72 -38.16 17.47 -29.65
N SER A 73 -38.00 17.70 -28.34
CA SER A 73 -37.48 18.85 -27.57
C SER A 73 -37.36 18.44 -26.06
N VAL A 74 -36.26 18.74 -25.35
CA VAL A 74 -36.05 19.74 -24.25
C VAL A 74 -36.73 19.47 -22.88
N ASP A 75 -35.95 19.74 -21.81
CA ASP A 75 -36.22 19.81 -20.35
C ASP A 75 -36.20 18.46 -19.57
N ASP A 76 -35.47 18.26 -18.48
CA ASP A 76 -34.98 19.16 -17.41
C ASP A 76 -33.75 18.58 -16.67
N GLY A 77 -32.85 19.48 -16.22
CA GLY A 77 -32.25 19.42 -14.89
C GLY A 77 -31.38 18.24 -14.48
N GLY A 78 -30.17 18.13 -15.04
CA GLY A 78 -29.12 17.25 -14.51
C GLY A 78 -27.72 17.79 -14.77
N ALA A 79 -27.55 19.12 -14.76
CA ALA A 79 -26.22 19.70 -14.68
C ALA A 79 -25.52 19.08 -13.46
N ALA A 80 -24.44 18.34 -13.71
CA ALA A 80 -23.40 18.18 -12.71
C ALA A 80 -22.93 19.60 -12.40
N ALA A 81 -23.55 20.21 -11.39
CA ALA A 81 -23.10 21.46 -10.84
C ALA A 81 -21.61 21.26 -10.52
N PRO A 82 -20.72 22.22 -10.85
CA PRO A 82 -19.44 22.23 -10.18
C PRO A 82 -19.78 22.22 -8.68
N ALA A 83 -19.24 21.24 -7.95
CA ALA A 83 -19.39 21.20 -6.51
C ALA A 83 -19.03 22.59 -6.01
N GLY A 84 -20.06 23.31 -5.56
CA GLY A 84 -19.91 24.71 -5.19
C GLY A 84 -18.81 24.82 -4.15
N ASP A 85 -18.18 25.99 -4.13
CA ASP A 85 -17.20 26.41 -3.14
C ASP A 85 -17.83 26.59 -1.74
N GLY A 86 -18.73 25.69 -1.35
CA GLY A 86 -19.17 25.47 0.01
C GLY A 86 -18.14 24.61 0.73
N GLU A 87 -17.75 25.04 1.92
CA GLU A 87 -16.91 24.26 2.82
C GLU A 87 -17.45 22.83 2.94
N LEU A 88 -16.61 21.85 2.62
CA LEU A 88 -17.00 20.44 2.68
C LEU A 88 -17.27 20.05 4.13
N SER A 89 -18.42 19.45 4.39
CA SER A 89 -18.73 18.94 5.72
C SER A 89 -17.95 17.66 6.02
N ALA A 90 -17.76 17.40 7.31
CA ALA A 90 -17.33 16.09 7.79
C ALA A 90 -18.24 14.96 7.29
N CYS A 91 -17.67 13.77 7.14
CA CYS A 91 -18.42 12.58 6.74
C CYS A 91 -19.52 12.24 7.75
N LYS A 92 -20.70 11.85 7.23
CA LYS A 92 -21.84 11.51 8.07
C LYS A 92 -21.58 10.16 8.77
N PRO A 93 -22.08 9.97 10.00
CA PRO A 93 -22.04 8.66 10.65
C PRO A 93 -22.65 7.57 9.76
N GLY A 94 -22.01 6.41 9.69
CA GLY A 94 -22.48 5.26 8.91
C GLY A 94 -22.26 5.36 7.39
N THR A 95 -21.66 6.44 6.87
CA THR A 95 -21.32 6.56 5.44
C THR A 95 -19.86 6.24 5.14
N ILE A 96 -19.10 5.79 6.13
CA ILE A 96 -17.72 5.35 5.97
C ILE A 96 -17.61 3.91 6.45
N ALA A 97 -17.05 3.06 5.61
CA ALA A 97 -16.65 1.70 5.96
C ALA A 97 -15.13 1.63 6.09
N VAL A 98 -14.65 0.91 7.10
CA VAL A 98 -13.23 0.61 7.29
C VAL A 98 -13.00 -0.90 7.24
N GLU A 99 -11.90 -1.32 6.62
CA GLU A 99 -11.54 -2.72 6.42
C GLU A 99 -10.08 -2.96 6.82
N ALA A 100 -9.85 -4.06 7.54
CA ALA A 100 -8.53 -4.55 7.88
C ALA A 100 -7.95 -5.36 6.73
N VAL A 101 -6.73 -5.03 6.29
CA VAL A 101 -6.05 -5.73 5.19
C VAL A 101 -4.67 -6.19 5.64
N THR A 102 -4.33 -7.40 5.24
CA THR A 102 -2.96 -7.95 5.33
C THR A 102 -2.48 -8.27 3.92
N ASP A 103 -1.18 -8.12 3.67
CA ASP A 103 -0.60 -8.42 2.36
C ASP A 103 -0.68 -9.91 1.98
N LYS A 104 -0.76 -10.80 2.98
CA LYS A 104 -0.89 -12.26 2.82
C LYS A 104 -1.83 -12.84 3.87
N THR A 105 -2.22 -14.10 3.67
CA THR A 105 -2.98 -14.90 4.65
C THR A 105 -2.12 -15.89 5.42
N SER A 106 -0.87 -16.12 4.98
CA SER A 106 0.09 -17.01 5.64
C SER A 106 1.50 -16.47 5.50
N TYR A 107 2.27 -16.53 6.58
CA TYR A 107 3.64 -16.00 6.64
C TYR A 107 4.61 -17.10 7.09
N GLN A 108 5.75 -17.19 6.41
CA GLN A 108 6.83 -18.11 6.77
C GLN A 108 7.59 -17.65 8.02
N PRO A 109 8.41 -18.51 8.66
CA PRO A 109 9.21 -18.10 9.80
C PRO A 109 10.07 -16.85 9.53
N GLY A 110 9.99 -15.86 10.43
CA GLY A 110 10.73 -14.60 10.33
C GLY A 110 10.19 -13.59 9.31
N GLU A 111 9.21 -13.95 8.49
CA GLU A 111 8.57 -13.03 7.56
C GLU A 111 7.68 -12.04 8.32
N PRO A 112 7.83 -10.70 8.13
CA PRO A 112 6.99 -9.70 8.77
C PRO A 112 5.61 -9.61 8.11
N VAL A 113 4.63 -9.08 8.83
CA VAL A 113 3.26 -8.89 8.35
C VAL A 113 3.08 -7.43 7.97
N LEU A 114 2.61 -7.14 6.75
CA LEU A 114 2.23 -5.78 6.37
C LEU A 114 0.73 -5.63 6.57
N VAL A 115 0.37 -4.69 7.44
CA VAL A 115 -1.04 -4.37 7.76
C VAL A 115 -1.42 -3.04 7.14
N THR A 116 -2.65 -2.94 6.64
CA THR A 116 -3.19 -1.75 5.99
C THR A 116 -4.65 -1.60 6.38
N MET A 117 -5.12 -0.36 6.46
CA MET A 117 -6.52 -0.04 6.62
C MET A 117 -7.03 0.53 5.31
N THR A 118 -8.13 -0.02 4.80
CA THR A 118 -8.85 0.55 3.66
C THR A 118 -10.08 1.27 4.18
N VAL A 119 -10.31 2.48 3.69
CA VAL A 119 -11.42 3.34 4.06
C VAL A 119 -12.23 3.63 2.81
N THR A 120 -13.54 3.39 2.85
CA THR A 120 -14.43 3.58 1.71
C THR A 120 -15.58 4.50 2.07
N ASN A 121 -15.83 5.51 1.25
CA ASN A 121 -17.04 6.33 1.36
C ASN A 121 -18.21 5.60 0.69
N THR A 122 -19.12 5.08 1.51
CA THR A 122 -20.34 4.39 1.09
C THR A 122 -21.54 5.34 0.95
N GLY A 123 -21.34 6.63 1.24
CA GLY A 123 -22.31 7.68 1.03
C GLY A 123 -22.40 8.14 -0.43
N THR A 124 -23.33 9.05 -0.68
CA THR A 124 -23.61 9.60 -2.02
C THR A 124 -22.99 10.98 -2.28
N ALA A 125 -22.25 11.53 -1.31
CA ALA A 125 -21.62 12.84 -1.40
C ALA A 125 -20.18 12.80 -0.91
N ALA A 126 -19.34 13.68 -1.46
CA ALA A 126 -17.98 13.89 -0.97
C ALA A 126 -18.00 14.50 0.44
N CYS A 127 -17.02 14.16 1.27
CA CYS A 127 -16.91 14.67 2.63
C CYS A 127 -15.46 14.70 3.11
N LEU A 128 -15.21 15.42 4.22
CA LEU A 128 -13.93 15.42 4.92
C LEU A 128 -13.89 14.33 5.99
N LEU A 129 -12.80 13.58 6.03
CA LEU A 129 -12.55 12.53 7.01
C LEU A 129 -11.20 12.76 7.67
N ASN A 130 -11.14 12.71 9.00
CA ASN A 130 -9.86 12.58 9.70
C ASN A 130 -9.36 11.13 9.55
N ALA A 131 -8.35 10.94 8.70
CA ALA A 131 -7.62 9.70 8.51
C ALA A 131 -6.24 9.72 9.21
N GLY A 132 -6.10 10.57 10.23
CA GLY A 132 -4.88 10.79 10.99
C GLY A 132 -4.49 9.64 11.90
N THR A 133 -3.21 9.63 12.28
CA THR A 133 -2.67 8.62 13.21
C THR A 133 -3.17 8.84 14.63
N ASP A 134 -3.67 10.04 14.96
CA ASP A 134 -4.37 10.35 16.21
C ASP A 134 -5.60 9.46 16.42
N VAL A 135 -6.38 9.20 15.37
CA VAL A 135 -7.60 8.40 15.42
C VAL A 135 -7.46 6.99 14.84
N MET A 136 -6.34 6.66 14.20
CA MET A 136 -6.10 5.34 13.60
C MET A 136 -5.52 4.32 14.60
N GLU A 137 -6.09 3.11 14.64
CA GLU A 137 -5.57 1.97 15.39
C GLU A 137 -5.58 0.68 14.56
N PHE A 138 -4.48 -0.08 14.66
CA PHE A 138 -4.37 -1.48 14.25
C PHE A 138 -4.22 -2.34 15.49
N LEU A 139 -5.01 -3.40 15.61
CA LEU A 139 -5.02 -4.30 16.76
C LEU A 139 -4.89 -5.74 16.28
N ILE A 140 -3.95 -6.49 16.85
CA ILE A 140 -3.71 -7.90 16.55
C ILE A 140 -4.05 -8.74 17.76
N THR A 141 -4.90 -9.74 17.54
CA THR A 141 -5.42 -10.65 18.58
C THR A 141 -5.30 -12.11 18.17
N SER A 142 -5.34 -13.01 19.14
CA SER A 142 -5.61 -14.44 18.93
C SER A 142 -6.63 -14.90 19.99
N GLY A 143 -7.81 -15.34 19.55
CA GLY A 143 -8.94 -15.52 20.47
C GLY A 143 -9.31 -14.20 21.14
N ALA A 144 -9.37 -14.19 22.48
CA ALA A 144 -9.65 -12.99 23.27
C ALA A 144 -8.38 -12.23 23.70
N GLU A 145 -7.18 -12.75 23.42
CA GLU A 145 -5.92 -12.16 23.87
C GLU A 145 -5.43 -11.09 22.89
N LYS A 146 -5.12 -9.88 23.41
CA LYS A 146 -4.39 -8.85 22.68
C LYS A 146 -2.91 -9.23 22.62
N TYR A 147 -2.36 -9.27 21.42
CA TYR A 147 -0.93 -9.45 21.20
C TYR A 147 -0.23 -8.13 20.93
N TRP A 148 -0.82 -7.25 20.12
CA TRP A 148 -0.18 -6.01 19.72
C TRP A 148 -1.23 -4.93 19.37
N SER A 149 -0.92 -3.66 19.64
CA SER A 149 -1.67 -2.50 19.15
C SER A 149 -0.69 -1.45 18.62
N SER A 150 -1.05 -0.81 17.51
CA SER A 150 -0.30 0.33 16.98
C SER A 150 -0.26 1.52 17.94
N LYS A 151 -1.19 1.59 18.90
CA LYS A 151 -1.27 2.66 19.90
C LYS A 151 -0.25 2.52 21.02
N ASP A 152 0.20 1.31 21.34
CA ASP A 152 1.00 1.06 22.56
C ASP A 152 2.30 1.88 22.57
N CYS A 153 2.96 2.04 21.43
CA CYS A 153 4.23 2.76 21.31
C CYS A 153 4.20 3.88 20.27
N GLN A 154 3.02 4.40 19.99
CA GLN A 154 2.87 5.52 19.07
C GLN A 154 3.41 6.80 19.70
N THR A 155 4.24 7.52 18.96
CA THR A 155 4.62 8.90 19.26
C THR A 155 4.08 9.84 18.19
N ASP A 156 3.97 11.13 18.52
CA ASP A 156 3.65 12.19 17.58
C ASP A 156 2.38 11.93 16.74
N ALA A 157 1.34 11.44 17.42
CA ALA A 157 0.04 11.21 16.80
C ALA A 157 -0.54 12.53 16.27
N ALA A 158 -1.00 12.54 15.02
CA ALA A 158 -1.43 13.75 14.34
C ALA A 158 -2.69 13.53 13.50
N PRO A 159 -3.59 14.53 13.44
CA PRO A 159 -4.74 14.52 12.55
C PRO A 159 -4.29 14.61 11.09
N ALA A 160 -5.08 14.02 10.19
CA ALA A 160 -4.90 14.15 8.76
C ALA A 160 -6.27 14.19 8.08
N GLU A 161 -6.75 15.39 7.77
CA GLU A 161 -8.00 15.55 7.03
C GLU A 161 -7.80 15.22 5.54
N VAL A 162 -8.63 14.32 5.04
CA VAL A 162 -8.67 13.93 3.63
C VAL A 162 -10.08 14.10 3.09
N ARG A 163 -10.19 14.59 1.85
CA ARG A 163 -11.44 14.54 1.09
C ARG A 163 -11.58 13.14 0.50
N ILE A 164 -12.76 12.53 0.68
CA ILE A 164 -13.11 11.24 0.08
C ILE A 164 -14.38 11.35 -0.76
N GLU A 165 -14.30 10.99 -2.04
CA GLU A 165 -15.40 11.02 -3.00
C GLU A 165 -16.37 9.84 -2.79
N PRO A 166 -17.63 9.92 -3.25
CA PRO A 166 -18.54 8.78 -3.24
C PRO A 166 -17.93 7.55 -3.90
N ALA A 167 -18.08 6.38 -3.27
CA ALA A 167 -17.51 5.10 -3.70
C ALA A 167 -15.96 5.07 -3.81
N GLN A 168 -15.25 6.11 -3.40
CA GLN A 168 -13.79 6.09 -3.36
C GLN A 168 -13.33 5.23 -2.19
N ALA A 169 -12.39 4.33 -2.48
CA ALA A 169 -11.61 3.60 -1.48
C ALA A 169 -10.19 4.17 -1.45
N ILE A 170 -9.72 4.51 -0.26
CA ILE A 170 -8.33 4.90 0.01
C ILE A 170 -7.72 3.92 1.00
N SER A 171 -6.42 3.65 0.86
CA SER A 171 -5.70 2.77 1.78
C SER A 171 -4.56 3.52 2.44
N THR A 172 -4.28 3.18 3.69
CA THR A 172 -3.12 3.71 4.41
C THR A 172 -1.81 3.22 3.77
N ALA A 173 -0.70 3.88 4.13
CA ALA A 173 0.60 3.25 3.91
C ALA A 173 0.67 1.93 4.71
N PRO A 174 1.33 0.88 4.18
CA PRO A 174 1.51 -0.36 4.92
C PRO A 174 2.34 -0.15 6.17
N LEU A 175 1.82 -0.62 7.31
CA LEU A 175 2.56 -0.68 8.57
C LEU A 175 3.14 -2.09 8.72
N THR A 176 4.44 -2.18 8.98
CA THR A 176 5.11 -3.45 9.20
C THR A 176 4.95 -3.86 10.67
N TRP A 177 4.27 -4.97 10.92
CA TRP A 177 4.30 -5.64 12.22
C TRP A 177 5.39 -6.72 12.22
N ASP A 178 6.29 -6.62 13.19
CA ASP A 178 7.49 -7.45 13.36
C ASP A 178 7.24 -8.77 14.11
N ARG A 179 5.97 -9.16 14.29
CA ARG A 179 5.56 -10.38 15.02
C ARG A 179 6.00 -10.35 16.50
N THR A 180 6.00 -9.17 17.11
CA THR A 180 6.24 -9.01 18.54
C THR A 180 4.99 -8.56 19.29
N ARG A 181 4.97 -8.86 20.59
CA ARG A 181 3.94 -8.34 21.50
C ARG A 181 4.16 -6.86 21.78
N SER A 182 3.11 -6.13 22.15
CA SER A 182 3.25 -4.78 22.69
C SER A 182 2.35 -4.52 23.90
N THR A 183 2.88 -3.70 24.79
CA THR A 183 2.14 -2.91 25.78
C THR A 183 2.80 -1.52 25.88
N PRO A 184 2.14 -0.51 26.47
CA PRO A 184 2.73 0.82 26.61
C PRO A 184 4.08 0.86 27.33
N GLU A 185 4.39 -0.16 28.12
CA GLU A 185 5.64 -0.28 28.88
C GLU A 185 6.80 -0.86 28.07
N THR A 186 6.54 -1.37 26.86
CA THR A 186 7.53 -2.14 26.07
C THR A 186 8.25 -1.32 25.00
N CYS A 187 8.03 0.00 24.94
CA CYS A 187 8.44 0.84 23.81
C CYS A 187 9.95 1.05 23.69
N ASP A 188 10.67 1.00 24.81
CA ASP A 188 12.13 1.17 24.86
C ASP A 188 12.86 -0.14 25.21
N THR A 189 12.17 -1.28 25.06
CA THR A 189 12.68 -2.61 25.46
C THR A 189 12.54 -3.62 24.33
N GLU A 190 13.28 -4.71 24.43
CA GLU A 190 13.08 -5.85 23.52
C GLU A 190 11.70 -6.48 23.76
N ARG A 191 10.93 -6.63 22.68
CA ARG A 191 9.56 -7.15 22.74
C ARG A 191 9.53 -8.65 22.52
N PRO A 192 8.81 -9.42 23.34
CA PRO A 192 8.69 -10.86 23.13
C PRO A 192 8.08 -11.19 21.77
N ALA A 193 8.62 -12.18 21.08
CA ALA A 193 8.03 -12.72 19.86
C ALA A 193 6.67 -13.38 20.17
N VAL A 194 5.75 -13.29 19.22
CA VAL A 194 4.45 -13.99 19.32
C VAL A 194 4.60 -15.48 18.94
N PRO A 195 3.72 -16.37 19.43
CA PRO A 195 3.67 -17.75 18.99
C PRO A 195 3.56 -17.91 17.46
N ALA A 196 4.31 -18.85 16.91
CA ALA A 196 4.25 -19.28 15.51
C ALA A 196 3.99 -20.80 15.45
N GLY A 197 4.26 -21.45 14.31
CA GLY A 197 4.03 -22.89 14.15
C GLY A 197 2.58 -23.24 13.82
N GLY A 198 1.92 -22.42 13.01
CA GLY A 198 0.50 -22.58 12.63
C GLY A 198 -0.47 -21.83 13.53
N ALA A 199 0.00 -20.82 14.25
CA ALA A 199 -0.84 -19.96 15.08
C ALA A 199 -1.71 -19.03 14.21
N SER A 200 -2.97 -18.87 14.60
CA SER A 200 -3.94 -17.99 13.94
C SER A 200 -4.04 -16.65 14.65
N TYR A 201 -4.02 -15.57 13.89
CA TYR A 201 -4.18 -14.21 14.37
C TYR A 201 -5.26 -13.47 13.58
N HIS A 202 -5.82 -12.44 14.20
CA HIS A 202 -6.81 -11.55 13.61
C HIS A 202 -6.34 -10.11 13.73
N LEU A 203 -6.30 -9.41 12.59
CA LEU A 203 -6.14 -7.97 12.51
C LEU A 203 -7.51 -7.31 12.53
N SER A 204 -7.75 -6.42 13.49
CA SER A 204 -8.86 -5.47 13.49
C SER A 204 -8.33 -4.05 13.39
N VAL A 205 -9.13 -3.16 12.83
CA VAL A 205 -8.73 -1.75 12.63
C VAL A 205 -9.85 -0.81 13.08
N LYS A 206 -9.47 0.36 13.59
CA LYS A 206 -10.38 1.44 13.99
C LYS A 206 -9.92 2.79 13.47
N LEU A 207 -10.85 3.63 13.06
CA LEU A 207 -10.62 5.02 12.69
C LEU A 207 -11.58 5.93 13.47
N GLY A 208 -11.14 6.42 14.62
CA GLY A 208 -12.01 7.07 15.60
C GLY A 208 -13.08 6.11 16.10
N ASP A 209 -14.35 6.50 15.98
CA ASP A 209 -15.49 5.66 16.35
C ASP A 209 -15.88 4.63 15.28
N LEU A 210 -15.20 4.63 14.12
CA LEU A 210 -15.44 3.67 13.05
C LEU A 210 -14.64 2.40 13.30
N GLU A 211 -15.34 1.27 13.41
CA GLU A 211 -14.73 -0.04 13.57
C GLU A 211 -14.98 -0.92 12.34
N ALA A 212 -14.00 -1.75 11.98
CA ALA A 212 -14.17 -2.69 10.88
C ALA A 212 -15.24 -3.73 11.22
N ALA A 213 -16.13 -4.00 10.26
CA ALA A 213 -17.23 -4.97 10.44
C ALA A 213 -16.73 -6.41 10.66
N SER A 214 -15.52 -6.72 10.20
CA SER A 214 -14.86 -8.00 10.43
C SER A 214 -13.35 -7.82 10.59
N SER A 215 -12.72 -8.78 11.27
CA SER A 215 -11.27 -8.85 11.36
C SER A 215 -10.68 -9.66 10.20
N ARG A 216 -9.42 -9.37 9.86
CA ARG A 216 -8.66 -10.10 8.85
C ARG A 216 -7.82 -11.20 9.50
N GLN A 217 -8.18 -12.45 9.24
CA GLN A 217 -7.41 -13.59 9.73
C GLN A 217 -6.13 -13.81 8.90
N PHE A 218 -5.04 -14.17 9.58
CA PHE A 218 -3.80 -14.66 8.96
C PHE A 218 -3.08 -15.67 9.86
N MET A 219 -2.21 -16.48 9.26
CA MET A 219 -1.49 -17.56 9.93
C MET A 219 0.01 -17.28 9.98
N LEU A 220 0.63 -17.57 11.13
CA LEU A 220 2.09 -17.53 11.30
C LEU A 220 2.64 -18.95 11.41
N TYR A 221 3.53 -19.32 10.48
CA TYR A 221 4.30 -20.56 10.53
C TYR A 221 5.67 -20.33 11.16
#